data_AF-A0A9E6XUG5-F1
#
_entry.id   AF-A0A9E6XUG5-F1
#
_cell.length_a   1.000
_cell.length_b   1.000
_cell.length_c   1.000
_cell.angle_alpha   90.00
_cell.angle_beta   90.00
_cell.angle_gamma   90.00
#
_symmetry.space_group_name_H-M   'P 1'
#
loop_
_entity.id
_entity.type
_entity.pdbx_description
1 polymer ?
#
loop_
_entity_poly.entity_id
_entity_poly.type
_entity_poly.pdbx_seq_one_letter_code
_entity_poly.pdbx_strand_id
1 'polypeptide(L)'
;MEAAASSNPRTLSGDKAQRIVEAMRRSVARRGVAGSTFDHVAREAGVSRGLLHYYFGTKERLLTEVVRRDGELKMEALEAQLGEAQTADDFIDLLVASLQDLVEHDPDLVAVGFELFTLSQRNPEIAAEYAELQRGMCQHVATVLAAKQEEGVLHLAAPPAAVVEVLLSLADGLALRMLLDPQRDHRETIAAGVAAVRALVADPA
;
A
#
# COMPACT_ATOMS: atom_id res chain seq x y z
N MET A 1 -19.96 -49.78 13.17
CA MET A 1 -18.67 -49.16 12.82
C MET A 1 -18.73 -48.89 11.33
N GLU A 2 -19.11 -47.68 10.91
CA GLU A 2 -18.74 -47.16 9.58
C GLU A 2 -18.94 -45.64 9.51
N ALA A 3 -17.78 -45.00 9.49
CA ALA A 3 -17.39 -43.68 9.01
C ALA A 3 -18.45 -42.55 8.98
N ALA A 4 -18.33 -41.67 9.98
CA ALA A 4 -18.81 -40.30 9.92
C ALA A 4 -18.19 -39.55 8.71
N ALA A 5 -19.05 -38.81 8.02
CA ALA A 5 -18.73 -37.99 6.86
C ALA A 5 -17.56 -37.03 7.16
N SER A 6 -16.46 -37.21 6.42
CA SER A 6 -15.33 -36.29 6.37
C SER A 6 -15.79 -34.95 5.78
N SER A 7 -15.89 -33.93 6.62
CA SER A 7 -16.10 -32.55 6.19
C SER A 7 -14.77 -32.01 5.67
N ASN A 8 -14.58 -32.14 4.36
CA ASN A 8 -13.46 -31.54 3.65
C ASN A 8 -13.51 -30.00 3.89
N PRO A 9 -12.45 -29.34 4.42
CA PRO A 9 -12.40 -27.88 4.50
C PRO A 9 -12.37 -27.35 3.06
N ARG A 10 -13.55 -27.04 2.53
CA ARG A 10 -13.72 -26.48 1.19
C ARG A 10 -13.12 -25.10 1.19
N THR A 11 -11.89 -24.99 0.70
CA THR A 11 -11.34 -23.78 0.09
C THR A 11 -12.40 -23.23 -0.86
N LEU A 12 -13.11 -22.18 -0.47
CA LEU A 12 -13.88 -21.39 -1.43
C LEU A 12 -12.93 -20.87 -2.51
N SER A 13 -13.45 -20.81 -3.73
CA SER A 13 -12.82 -20.14 -4.86
C SER A 13 -12.27 -18.78 -4.46
N GLY A 14 -11.08 -18.44 -4.98
CA GLY A 14 -10.46 -17.11 -4.83
C GLY A 14 -11.42 -15.97 -5.17
N ASP A 15 -12.38 -16.20 -6.08
CA ASP A 15 -13.41 -15.21 -6.45
C ASP A 15 -14.21 -14.69 -5.26
N LYS A 16 -14.52 -15.55 -4.27
CA LYS A 16 -15.32 -15.13 -3.11
C LYS A 16 -14.51 -14.31 -2.13
N ALA A 17 -13.25 -14.69 -1.89
CA ALA A 17 -12.34 -13.90 -1.07
C ALA A 17 -12.10 -12.52 -1.71
N GLN A 18 -11.84 -12.48 -3.02
CA GLN A 18 -11.68 -11.24 -3.77
C GLN A 18 -12.93 -10.34 -3.69
N ARG A 19 -14.13 -10.92 -3.85
CA ARG A 19 -15.38 -10.16 -3.68
C ARG A 19 -15.55 -9.55 -2.29
N ILE A 20 -15.10 -10.24 -1.25
CA ILE A 20 -15.15 -9.74 0.13
C ILE A 20 -14.15 -8.59 0.33
N VAL A 21 -12.91 -8.75 -0.13
CA VAL A 21 -11.88 -7.69 -0.08
C VAL A 21 -12.36 -6.45 -0.81
N GLU A 22 -12.88 -6.62 -2.03
CA GLU A 22 -13.38 -5.51 -2.85
C GLU A 22 -14.65 -4.87 -2.25
N ALA A 23 -15.53 -5.64 -1.60
CA ALA A 23 -16.65 -5.08 -0.83
C ALA A 23 -16.19 -4.31 0.41
N MET A 24 -15.12 -4.76 1.09
CA MET A 24 -14.52 -4.01 2.19
C MET A 24 -13.94 -2.70 1.69
N ARG A 25 -13.13 -2.73 0.63
CA ARG A 25 -12.55 -1.55 -0.03
C ARG A 25 -13.61 -0.49 -0.35
N ARG A 26 -14.69 -0.88 -1.04
CA ARG A 26 -15.81 0.03 -1.34
C ARG A 26 -16.59 0.49 -0.10
N SER A 27 -16.66 -0.33 0.94
CA SER A 27 -17.29 0.09 2.20
C SER A 27 -16.45 1.16 2.87
N VAL A 28 -15.13 1.00 2.88
CA VAL A 28 -14.19 1.96 3.45
C VAL A 28 -14.24 3.29 2.71
N ALA A 29 -14.16 3.27 1.38
CA ALA A 29 -14.26 4.48 0.56
C ALA A 29 -15.55 5.28 0.80
N ARG A 30 -16.66 4.59 1.11
CA ARG A 30 -17.96 5.24 1.31
C ARG A 30 -18.28 5.62 2.75
N ARG A 31 -17.73 4.90 3.73
CA ARG A 31 -18.16 4.94 5.14
C ARG A 31 -17.01 5.18 6.11
N GLY A 32 -15.79 5.32 5.60
CA GLY A 32 -14.57 5.18 6.37
C GLY A 32 -14.40 3.76 6.91
N VAL A 33 -13.25 3.50 7.51
CA VAL A 33 -12.98 2.23 8.18
C VAL A 33 -13.92 2.05 9.36
N ALA A 34 -14.10 3.06 10.22
CA ALA A 34 -14.97 2.95 11.41
C ALA A 34 -16.41 2.53 11.05
N GLY A 35 -16.99 3.10 9.99
CA GLY A 35 -18.35 2.78 9.51
C GLY A 35 -18.46 1.46 8.74
N SER A 36 -17.34 0.82 8.39
CA SER A 36 -17.32 -0.46 7.68
C SER A 36 -17.44 -1.63 8.66
N THR A 37 -18.52 -2.40 8.57
CA THR A 37 -18.76 -3.56 9.45
C THR A 37 -18.89 -4.84 8.63
N PHE A 38 -18.60 -5.99 9.26
CA PHE A 38 -18.79 -7.30 8.62
C PHE A 38 -20.21 -7.51 8.10
N ASP A 39 -21.24 -6.96 8.75
CA ASP A 39 -22.62 -7.07 8.26
C ASP A 39 -22.82 -6.29 6.94
N HIS A 40 -22.24 -5.09 6.82
CA HIS A 40 -22.26 -4.31 5.59
C HIS A 40 -21.50 -5.02 4.46
N VAL A 41 -20.28 -5.47 4.77
CA VAL A 41 -19.40 -6.13 3.80
C VAL A 41 -19.99 -7.46 3.34
N ALA A 42 -20.56 -8.26 4.25
CA ALA A 42 -21.20 -9.53 3.89
C ALA A 42 -22.38 -9.31 2.93
N ARG A 43 -23.23 -8.31 3.21
CA ARG A 43 -24.36 -7.95 2.35
C ARG A 43 -23.88 -7.48 0.98
N GLU A 44 -22.87 -6.64 0.94
CA GLU A 44 -22.32 -6.09 -0.30
C GLU A 44 -21.58 -7.14 -1.14
N ALA A 45 -20.83 -8.03 -0.48
CA ALA A 45 -20.16 -9.14 -1.14
C ALA A 45 -21.11 -10.28 -1.51
N GLY A 46 -22.37 -10.26 -1.07
CA GLY A 46 -23.35 -11.32 -1.33
C GLY A 46 -22.99 -12.66 -0.66
N VAL A 47 -22.47 -12.60 0.56
CA VAL A 47 -22.04 -13.77 1.35
C VAL A 47 -22.58 -13.70 2.78
N SER A 48 -22.43 -14.78 3.56
CA SER A 48 -22.80 -14.78 4.97
C SER A 48 -21.70 -14.14 5.83
N ARG A 49 -22.07 -13.51 6.95
CA ARG A 49 -21.10 -12.99 7.93
C ARG A 49 -20.19 -14.08 8.51
N GLY A 50 -20.72 -15.29 8.70
CA GLY A 50 -19.93 -16.44 9.13
C GLY A 50 -18.79 -16.75 8.18
N LEU A 51 -18.97 -16.46 6.88
CA LEU A 51 -17.91 -16.64 5.89
C LEU A 51 -16.77 -15.64 6.05
N LEU A 52 -17.07 -14.38 6.37
CA LEU A 52 -16.04 -13.36 6.62
C LEU A 52 -15.18 -13.75 7.83
N HIS A 53 -15.81 -14.20 8.92
CA HIS A 53 -15.10 -14.69 10.09
C HIS A 53 -14.26 -15.94 9.78
N TYR A 54 -14.76 -16.84 8.93
CA TYR A 54 -14.01 -18.03 8.53
C TYR A 54 -12.75 -17.69 7.70
N TYR A 55 -12.84 -16.72 6.77
CA TYR A 55 -11.72 -16.34 5.90
C TYR A 55 -10.72 -15.39 6.55
N PHE A 56 -11.24 -14.35 7.21
CA PHE A 56 -10.44 -13.21 7.64
C PHE A 56 -10.33 -13.11 9.15
N GLY A 57 -11.17 -13.84 9.92
CA GLY A 57 -11.21 -13.77 11.37
C GLY A 57 -11.82 -12.47 11.89
N THR A 58 -11.12 -11.36 11.68
CA THR A 58 -11.45 -10.02 12.19
C THR A 58 -11.57 -8.99 11.06
N LYS A 59 -12.17 -7.85 11.39
CA LYS A 59 -12.27 -6.70 10.48
C LYS A 59 -10.89 -6.13 10.15
N GLU A 60 -10.01 -6.11 11.14
CA GLU A 60 -8.66 -5.58 11.03
C GLU A 60 -7.82 -6.41 10.08
N ARG A 61 -7.91 -7.75 10.15
CA ARG A 61 -7.25 -8.62 9.17
C ARG A 61 -7.82 -8.46 7.77
N LEU A 62 -9.14 -8.31 7.63
CA LEU A 62 -9.74 -7.99 6.33
C LEU A 62 -9.28 -6.62 5.78
N LEU A 63 -9.02 -5.63 6.63
CA LEU A 63 -8.41 -4.37 6.22
C LEU A 63 -6.96 -4.56 5.76
N THR A 64 -6.18 -5.38 6.48
CA THR A 64 -4.82 -5.75 6.04
C THR A 64 -4.84 -6.38 4.66
N GLU A 65 -5.82 -7.23 4.34
CA GLU A 65 -5.99 -7.80 2.98
C GLU A 65 -6.33 -6.75 1.92
N VAL A 66 -7.12 -5.72 2.27
CA VAL A 66 -7.40 -4.60 1.36
C VAL A 66 -6.12 -3.84 1.06
N VAL A 67 -5.36 -3.46 2.09
CA VAL A 67 -4.08 -2.73 1.90
C VAL A 67 -3.05 -3.58 1.18
N ARG A 68 -3.00 -4.89 1.45
CA ARG A 68 -2.13 -5.80 0.71
C ARG A 68 -2.45 -5.78 -0.77
N ARG A 69 -3.71 -6.00 -1.14
CA ARG A 69 -4.11 -6.06 -2.54
C ARG A 69 -3.89 -4.73 -3.27
N ASP A 70 -4.32 -3.62 -2.68
CA ASP A 70 -4.22 -2.31 -3.32
C ASP A 70 -2.77 -1.82 -3.34
N GLY A 71 -2.02 -2.10 -2.27
CA GLY A 71 -0.59 -1.82 -2.15
C GLY A 71 0.25 -2.62 -3.15
N GLU A 72 0.02 -3.92 -3.29
CA GLU A 72 0.69 -4.78 -4.29
C GLU A 72 0.47 -4.24 -5.71
N LEU A 73 -0.78 -3.94 -6.09
CA LEU A 73 -1.08 -3.41 -7.42
C LEU A 73 -0.41 -2.06 -7.69
N LYS A 74 -0.41 -1.15 -6.71
CA LYS A 74 0.26 0.15 -6.84
C LYS A 74 1.77 0.02 -6.88
N MET A 75 2.35 -0.88 -6.09
CA MET A 75 3.79 -1.11 -6.09
C MET A 75 4.27 -1.81 -7.36
N GLU A 76 3.52 -2.77 -7.90
CA GLU A 76 3.82 -3.37 -9.21
C GLU A 76 3.80 -2.32 -10.32
N ALA A 77 2.82 -1.41 -10.31
CA ALA A 77 2.75 -0.32 -11.27
C ALA A 77 3.92 0.67 -11.12
N LEU A 78 4.25 1.04 -9.88
CA LEU A 78 5.38 1.92 -9.58
C LEU A 78 6.71 1.26 -9.98
N GLU A 79 6.91 -0.01 -9.65
CA GLU A 79 8.10 -0.78 -10.04
C GLU A 79 8.27 -0.80 -11.57
N ALA A 80 7.21 -1.10 -12.32
CA ALA A 80 7.25 -1.09 -13.77
C ALA A 80 7.64 0.29 -14.33
N GLN A 81 7.03 1.36 -13.80
CA GLN A 81 7.32 2.74 -14.22
C GLN A 81 8.76 3.15 -13.91
N LEU A 82 9.22 2.94 -12.66
CA LEU A 82 10.58 3.27 -12.24
C LEU A 82 11.63 2.45 -12.99
N GLY A 83 11.30 1.22 -13.39
CA GLY A 83 12.13 0.38 -14.25
C GLY A 83 12.39 0.97 -15.64
N GLU A 84 11.54 1.86 -16.14
CA GLU A 84 11.71 2.53 -17.43
C GLU A 84 12.58 3.80 -17.35
N ALA A 85 12.85 4.31 -16.14
CA ALA A 85 13.64 5.53 -15.96
C ALA A 85 15.05 5.41 -16.57
N GLN A 86 15.45 6.45 -17.33
CA GLN A 86 16.76 6.50 -18.01
C GLN A 86 17.72 7.51 -17.35
N THR A 87 17.19 8.43 -16.55
CA THR A 87 17.94 9.44 -15.80
C THR A 87 17.41 9.58 -14.38
N ALA A 88 18.17 10.24 -13.50
CA ALA A 88 17.68 10.57 -12.16
C ALA A 88 16.48 11.54 -12.21
N ASP A 89 16.45 12.44 -13.20
CA ASP A 89 15.32 13.34 -13.44
C ASP A 89 14.05 12.57 -13.77
N ASP A 90 14.11 11.61 -14.70
CA ASP A 90 12.96 10.75 -15.04
C ASP A 90 12.45 10.00 -13.82
N PHE A 91 13.38 9.43 -13.03
CA PHE A 91 13.05 8.68 -11.82
C PHE A 91 12.32 9.56 -10.79
N ILE A 92 12.82 10.78 -10.57
CA ILE A 92 12.21 11.75 -9.66
C ILE A 92 10.83 12.19 -10.15
N ASP A 93 10.69 12.47 -11.44
CA ASP A 93 9.41 12.89 -12.04
C ASP A 93 8.36 11.78 -11.92
N LEU A 94 8.75 10.51 -12.09
CA LEU A 94 7.87 9.35 -11.85
C LEU A 94 7.43 9.23 -10.39
N LEU A 95 8.32 9.48 -9.42
CA LEU A 95 7.95 9.51 -8.00
C LEU A 95 6.96 10.63 -7.69
N VAL A 96 7.16 11.82 -8.26
CA VAL A 96 6.23 12.95 -8.10
C VAL A 96 4.88 12.63 -8.71
N ALA A 97 4.84 12.06 -9.92
CA ALA A 97 3.61 11.65 -10.58
C ALA A 97 2.86 10.58 -9.77
N SER A 98 3.59 9.60 -9.22
CA SER A 98 3.01 8.55 -8.36
C SER A 98 2.41 9.12 -7.08
N LEU A 99 3.09 10.08 -6.42
CA LEU A 99 2.54 10.77 -5.25
C LEU A 99 1.27 11.55 -5.58
N GLN A 100 1.26 12.27 -6.71
CA GLN A 100 0.08 13.03 -7.15
C GLN A 100 -1.09 12.10 -7.46
N ASP A 101 -0.85 11.02 -8.19
CA ASP A 101 -1.85 9.99 -8.50
C ASP A 101 -2.44 9.36 -7.24
N LEU A 102 -1.61 9.03 -6.25
CA LEU A 102 -2.05 8.50 -4.96
C LEU A 102 -2.99 9.47 -4.24
N VAL A 103 -2.67 10.76 -4.24
CA VAL A 103 -3.49 11.77 -3.55
C VAL A 103 -4.79 12.07 -4.31
N GLU A 104 -4.75 12.12 -5.63
CA GLU A 104 -5.89 12.49 -6.47
C GLU A 104 -6.90 11.33 -6.62
N HIS A 105 -6.40 10.11 -6.85
CA HIS A 105 -7.23 8.98 -7.24
C HIS A 105 -7.43 7.95 -6.13
N ASP A 106 -6.49 7.83 -5.19
CA ASP A 106 -6.53 6.81 -4.14
C ASP A 106 -6.32 7.36 -2.70
N PRO A 107 -6.97 8.48 -2.30
CA PRO A 107 -6.78 9.07 -0.98
C PRO A 107 -7.19 8.13 0.17
N ASP A 108 -8.12 7.21 -0.10
CA ASP A 108 -8.56 6.19 0.85
C ASP A 108 -7.44 5.20 1.20
N LEU A 109 -6.50 4.93 0.30
CA LEU A 109 -5.38 4.03 0.58
C LEU A 109 -4.47 4.62 1.66
N VAL A 110 -4.21 5.93 1.60
CA VAL A 110 -3.45 6.67 2.61
C VAL A 110 -4.18 6.64 3.96
N ALA A 111 -5.50 6.86 3.96
CA ALA A 111 -6.31 6.84 5.17
C ALA A 111 -6.30 5.45 5.83
N VAL A 112 -6.50 4.37 5.07
CA VAL A 112 -6.48 3.00 5.60
C VAL A 112 -5.10 2.63 6.14
N GLY A 113 -4.03 3.00 5.44
CA GLY A 113 -2.65 2.79 5.92
C GLY A 113 -2.42 3.45 7.28
N PHE A 114 -2.87 4.70 7.45
CA PHE A 114 -2.76 5.42 8.73
C PHE A 114 -3.61 4.78 9.85
N GLU A 115 -4.79 4.28 9.51
CA GLU A 115 -5.64 3.56 10.46
C GLU A 115 -5.03 2.21 10.88
N LEU A 116 -4.48 1.44 9.94
CA LEU A 116 -3.76 0.21 10.23
C LEU A 116 -2.54 0.47 11.11
N PHE A 117 -1.79 1.54 10.86
CA PHE A 117 -0.71 1.98 11.74
C PHE A 117 -1.23 2.25 13.15
N THR A 118 -2.34 2.97 13.30
CA THR A 118 -2.92 3.25 14.62
C THR A 118 -3.38 1.96 15.32
N LEU A 119 -3.93 1.01 14.58
CA LEU A 119 -4.35 -0.30 15.08
C LEU A 119 -3.16 -1.17 15.48
N SER A 120 -2.07 -1.18 14.72
CA SER A 120 -0.87 -1.97 15.02
C SER A 120 -0.24 -1.57 16.35
N GLN A 121 -0.36 -0.31 16.76
CA GLN A 121 0.16 0.15 18.06
C GLN A 121 -0.50 -0.55 19.27
N ARG A 122 -1.65 -1.21 19.08
CA ARG A 122 -2.44 -1.84 20.16
C ARG A 122 -2.75 -3.31 19.89
N ASN A 123 -2.41 -3.83 18.70
CA ASN A 123 -2.68 -5.20 18.30
C ASN A 123 -1.40 -5.84 17.70
N PRO A 124 -0.71 -6.70 18.48
CA PRO A 124 0.55 -7.34 18.04
C PRO A 124 0.42 -8.21 16.78
N GLU A 125 -0.74 -8.85 16.57
CA GLU A 125 -0.97 -9.68 15.37
C GLU A 125 -1.01 -8.81 14.11
N ILE A 126 -1.78 -7.72 14.16
CA ILE A 126 -1.85 -6.75 13.07
C ILE A 126 -0.51 -6.04 12.87
N ALA A 127 0.22 -5.75 13.95
CA ALA A 127 1.56 -5.17 13.85
C ALA A 127 2.53 -6.05 13.07
N ALA A 128 2.53 -7.35 13.34
CA ALA A 128 3.37 -8.30 12.61
C ALA A 128 2.96 -8.38 11.14
N GLU A 129 1.66 -8.55 10.85
CA GLU A 129 1.17 -8.65 9.47
C GLU A 129 1.41 -7.37 8.65
N TYR A 130 1.17 -6.20 9.24
CA TYR A 130 1.37 -4.92 8.56
C TYR A 130 2.86 -4.61 8.37
N ALA A 131 3.71 -4.93 9.34
CA ALA A 131 5.16 -4.74 9.19
C ALA A 131 5.75 -5.64 8.10
N GLU A 132 5.29 -6.89 7.97
CA GLU A 132 5.69 -7.76 6.85
C GLU A 132 5.22 -7.20 5.51
N LEU A 133 3.99 -6.69 5.44
CA LEU A 133 3.49 -6.06 4.21
C LEU A 133 4.36 -4.87 3.79
N GLN A 134 4.63 -3.94 4.70
CA GLN A 134 5.46 -2.76 4.42
C GLN A 134 6.89 -3.17 4.02
N ARG A 135 7.48 -4.17 4.69
CA ARG A 135 8.80 -4.71 4.31
C ARG A 135 8.80 -5.25 2.88
N GLY A 136 7.79 -6.03 2.52
CA GLY A 136 7.65 -6.56 1.16
C GLY A 136 7.60 -5.44 0.13
N MET A 137 6.74 -4.44 0.35
CA MET A 137 6.62 -3.28 -0.54
C MET A 137 7.94 -2.50 -0.68
N CYS A 138 8.63 -2.24 0.43
CA CYS A 138 9.96 -1.60 0.40
C CYS A 138 10.98 -2.43 -0.40
N GLN A 139 10.94 -3.76 -0.27
CA GLN A 139 11.89 -4.64 -0.93
C GLN A 139 11.71 -4.69 -2.45
N HIS A 140 10.47 -4.60 -2.95
CA HIS A 140 10.19 -4.49 -4.39
C HIS A 140 10.86 -3.24 -4.99
N VAL A 141 10.58 -2.07 -4.40
CA VAL A 141 11.17 -0.81 -4.90
C VAL A 141 12.69 -0.79 -4.72
N ALA A 142 13.21 -1.37 -3.63
CA ALA A 142 14.66 -1.42 -3.39
C ALA A 142 15.40 -2.24 -4.45
N THR A 143 14.77 -3.29 -4.97
CA THR A 143 15.28 -4.07 -6.11
C THR A 143 15.44 -3.20 -7.35
N VAL A 144 14.45 -2.34 -7.64
CA VAL A 144 14.50 -1.42 -8.79
C VAL A 144 15.62 -0.39 -8.62
N LEU A 145 15.76 0.22 -7.44
CA LEU A 145 16.84 1.17 -7.17
C LEU A 145 18.22 0.52 -7.33
N ALA A 146 18.37 -0.72 -6.84
CA ALA A 146 19.62 -1.47 -6.98
C ALA A 146 19.95 -1.72 -8.46
N ALA A 147 18.98 -2.17 -9.25
CA ALA A 147 19.15 -2.38 -10.69
C ALA A 147 19.53 -1.07 -11.41
N LYS A 148 18.85 0.04 -11.10
CA LYS A 148 19.16 1.35 -11.68
C LYS A 148 20.53 1.89 -11.28
N GLN A 149 21.02 1.54 -10.09
CA GLN A 149 22.38 1.84 -9.70
C GLN A 149 23.40 1.00 -10.47
N GLU A 150 23.14 -0.29 -10.69
CA GLU A 150 24.01 -1.18 -11.47
C GLU A 150 24.06 -0.80 -12.96
N GLU A 151 22.94 -0.34 -13.52
CA GLU A 151 22.85 0.22 -14.88
C GLU A 151 23.60 1.54 -15.03
N GLY A 152 24.00 2.18 -13.92
CA GLY A 152 24.60 3.51 -13.91
C GLY A 152 23.61 4.61 -14.26
N VAL A 153 22.31 4.39 -14.01
CA VAL A 153 21.26 5.42 -14.16
C VAL A 153 21.16 6.29 -12.92
N LEU A 154 21.32 5.68 -11.73
CA LEU A 154 21.25 6.37 -10.44
C LEU A 154 22.55 6.20 -9.64
N HIS A 155 22.94 7.22 -8.89
CA HIS A 155 23.91 7.10 -7.81
C HIS A 155 23.22 7.27 -6.45
N LEU A 156 23.13 6.19 -5.68
CA LEU A 156 22.44 6.22 -4.39
C LEU A 156 23.38 6.67 -3.27
N ALA A 157 22.94 7.62 -2.45
CA ALA A 157 23.71 8.14 -1.32
C ALA A 157 23.84 7.16 -0.14
N ALA A 158 23.07 6.07 -0.16
CA ALA A 158 22.99 5.04 0.88
C ALA A 158 22.56 3.69 0.26
N PRO A 159 22.58 2.57 1.02
CA PRO A 159 22.07 1.30 0.51
C PRO A 159 20.62 1.41 -0.01
N PRO A 160 20.26 0.71 -1.11
CA PRO A 160 18.95 0.85 -1.75
C PRO A 160 17.75 0.77 -0.80
N ALA A 161 17.77 -0.20 0.12
CA ALA A 161 16.70 -0.37 1.11
C ALA A 161 16.52 0.87 2.01
N ALA A 162 17.61 1.48 2.49
CA ALA A 162 17.55 2.67 3.32
C ALA A 162 17.06 3.89 2.52
N VAL A 163 17.46 4.01 1.25
CA VAL A 163 16.95 5.07 0.37
C VAL A 163 15.44 4.92 0.19
N VAL A 164 14.95 3.73 -0.13
CA VAL A 164 13.51 3.48 -0.29
C VAL A 164 12.72 3.82 0.97
N GLU A 165 13.18 3.42 2.16
CA GLU A 165 12.49 3.75 3.41
C GLU A 165 12.34 5.28 3.59
N VAL A 166 13.37 6.05 3.25
CA VAL A 166 13.32 7.51 3.33
C VAL A 166 12.40 8.11 2.26
N LEU A 167 12.46 7.59 1.03
CA LEU A 167 11.58 8.04 -0.06
C LEU A 167 10.10 7.81 0.27
N LEU A 168 9.76 6.62 0.76
CA LEU A 168 8.39 6.28 1.17
C LEU A 168 7.95 7.11 2.37
N SER A 169 8.82 7.31 3.37
CA SER A 169 8.52 8.18 4.51
C SER A 169 8.23 9.63 4.09
N LEU A 170 8.96 10.13 3.09
CA LEU A 170 8.72 11.46 2.51
C LEU A 170 7.40 11.48 1.75
N ALA A 171 7.12 10.48 0.91
CA ALA A 171 5.87 10.37 0.16
C ALA A 171 4.65 10.30 1.09
N ASP A 172 4.67 9.43 2.11
CA ASP A 172 3.62 9.31 3.12
C ASP A 172 3.37 10.64 3.82
N GLY A 173 4.43 11.31 4.26
CA GLY A 173 4.34 12.60 4.93
C GLY A 173 3.80 13.72 4.02
N LEU A 174 4.14 13.70 2.74
CA LEU A 174 3.64 14.67 1.76
C LEU A 174 2.16 14.40 1.45
N ALA A 175 1.79 13.15 1.19
CA ALA A 175 0.40 12.74 0.96
C ALA A 175 -0.50 13.15 2.12
N LEU A 176 -0.07 12.91 3.36
CA LEU A 176 -0.81 13.35 4.56
C LEU A 176 -1.01 14.88 4.60
N ARG A 177 0.01 15.68 4.25
CA ARG A 177 -0.12 17.15 4.23
C ARG A 177 -1.06 17.63 3.13
N MET A 178 -1.01 17.01 1.96
CA MET A 178 -1.87 17.33 0.82
C MET A 178 -3.33 17.00 1.12
N LEU A 179 -3.58 15.87 1.77
CA LEU A 179 -4.94 15.46 2.18
C LEU A 179 -5.49 16.28 3.36
N LEU A 180 -4.61 16.77 4.25
CA LEU A 180 -5.02 17.59 5.39
C LEU A 180 -5.53 18.98 4.97
N ASP A 181 -4.92 19.58 3.94
CA ASP A 181 -5.32 20.88 3.41
C ASP A 181 -5.29 20.85 1.86
N PRO A 182 -6.33 20.29 1.21
CA PRO A 182 -6.35 20.12 -0.25
C PRO A 182 -6.44 21.42 -1.04
N GLN A 183 -6.85 22.52 -0.39
CA GLN A 183 -6.96 23.83 -1.05
C GLN A 183 -5.64 24.62 -1.03
N ARG A 184 -4.69 24.20 -0.20
CA ARG A 184 -3.38 24.83 -0.12
C ARG A 184 -2.54 24.48 -1.33
N ASP A 185 -1.80 25.47 -1.81
CA ASP A 185 -0.75 25.26 -2.80
C ASP A 185 0.46 24.57 -2.17
N HIS A 186 0.70 23.32 -2.54
CA HIS A 186 1.81 22.49 -2.05
C HIS A 186 3.02 22.49 -2.99
N ARG A 187 3.03 23.28 -4.07
CA ARG A 187 4.11 23.25 -5.09
C ARG A 187 5.50 23.48 -4.50
N GLU A 188 5.67 24.46 -3.62
CA GLU A 188 6.95 24.72 -2.96
C GLU A 188 7.37 23.56 -2.03
N THR A 189 6.39 22.90 -1.41
CA THR A 189 6.65 21.74 -0.53
C THR A 189 7.08 20.53 -1.34
N ILE A 190 6.43 20.28 -2.48
CA ILE A 190 6.83 19.22 -3.42
C ILE A 190 8.22 19.51 -3.99
N ALA A 191 8.52 20.76 -4.37
CA ALA A 191 9.84 21.15 -4.87
C ALA A 191 10.95 20.93 -3.83
N ALA A 192 10.69 21.22 -2.55
CA ALA A 192 11.62 20.89 -1.47
C ALA A 192 11.78 19.38 -1.28
N GLY A 193 10.70 18.61 -1.43
CA GLY A 193 10.74 17.14 -1.46
C GLY A 193 11.62 16.61 -2.58
N VAL A 194 11.45 17.12 -3.80
CA VAL A 194 12.28 16.80 -4.98
C VAL A 194 13.76 17.07 -4.72
N ALA A 195 14.10 18.20 -4.10
CA ALA A 195 15.49 18.51 -3.74
C ALA A 195 16.07 17.48 -2.74
N ALA A 196 15.28 17.04 -1.77
CA ALA A 196 15.68 16.00 -0.82
C ALA A 196 15.86 14.63 -1.50
N VAL A 197 14.95 14.25 -2.40
CA VAL A 197 15.07 13.02 -3.19
C VAL A 197 16.32 13.07 -4.06
N ARG A 198 16.57 14.17 -4.77
CA ARG A 198 17.77 14.33 -5.61
C ARG A 198 19.07 14.15 -4.84
N ALA A 199 19.13 14.58 -3.58
CA ALA A 199 20.30 14.36 -2.73
C ALA A 199 20.54 12.87 -2.40
N LEU A 200 19.50 12.02 -2.53
CA LEU A 200 19.57 10.58 -2.30
C LEU A 200 19.83 9.76 -3.58
N VAL A 201 19.46 10.26 -4.76
CA VAL A 201 19.50 9.53 -6.05
C VAL A 201 20.25 10.26 -7.16
N ALA A 202 21.35 10.93 -6.83
CA ALA A 202 22.10 11.83 -7.71
C ALA A 202 22.45 11.25 -9.09
N ASP A 203 22.71 12.14 -10.06
CA ASP A 203 23.22 11.74 -11.36
C ASP A 203 24.58 11.01 -11.23
N PRO A 204 24.86 10.03 -12.09
CA PRO A 204 26.19 9.44 -12.20
C PRO A 204 27.23 10.52 -12.51
N ALA A 205 28.36 10.49 -11.80
CA ALA A 205 29.48 11.40 -12.04
C ALA A 205 30.17 11.16 -13.40
#